data_AF-A0A2E6MQ03-F1
#
_entry.id   AF-A0A2E6MQ03-F1
#
_cell.length_a   1.000
_cell.length_b   1.000
_cell.length_c   1.000
_cell.angle_alpha   90.00
_cell.angle_beta   90.00
_cell.angle_gamma   90.00
#
_symmetry.space_group_name_H-M   'P 1'
#
loop_
_entity.id
_entity.type
_entity.pdbx_description
1 polymer ?
#
loop_
_entity_poly.entity_id
_entity_poly.type
_entity_poly.pdbx_seq_one_letter_code
_entity_poly.pdbx_strand_id
1 'polypeptide(L)'
;MSKIKFFSTICFVLTLLFSFETKSVGGLDIPKLPVPGLGGGSGVDIDALTGKQSELVKSMTNALLNLSKAQAKFLEALGEKEAAIAAGMYISALEKGEAIGKDDLEKALVQSRESQMIIDKKIAEQKVLEAEAKITFAKGVPPYGKGVAGLAITGLKAKETVDSIGSNPSPLIITKIGSLIFIAKETPSAISMFSNSTGTMMDFATMNEIDTKPLEEAKGSLGD
;
A
#
# COMPACT_ATOMS: atom_id res chain seq x y z
N MET A 1 -44.04 -9.17 31.30
CA MET A 1 -43.39 -8.09 30.52
C MET A 1 -42.40 -7.37 31.43
N SER A 2 -41.12 -7.71 31.31
CA SER A 2 -40.07 -7.26 32.23
C SER A 2 -39.41 -5.99 31.71
N LYS A 3 -39.23 -5.01 32.60
CA LYS A 3 -38.66 -3.69 32.34
C LYS A 3 -37.14 -3.72 32.48
N ILE A 4 -36.47 -3.08 31.51
CA ILE A 4 -35.30 -2.18 31.63
C ILE A 4 -34.12 -2.70 32.48
N LYS A 5 -33.02 -3.05 31.80
CA LYS A 5 -31.71 -3.28 32.42
C LYS A 5 -30.78 -2.08 32.22
N PHE A 6 -30.43 -1.47 33.35
CA PHE A 6 -29.12 -1.01 33.80
C PHE A 6 -28.21 -0.22 32.83
N PHE A 7 -28.11 1.07 33.15
CA PHE A 7 -27.05 1.99 32.77
C PHE A 7 -25.92 1.94 33.82
N SER A 8 -24.68 2.19 33.36
CA SER A 8 -23.54 2.72 34.13
C SER A 8 -22.80 1.79 35.11
N THR A 9 -21.48 1.60 34.86
CA THR A 9 -20.33 1.48 35.81
C THR A 9 -19.17 0.85 35.01
N ILE A 10 -18.24 1.64 34.46
CA ILE A 10 -16.95 2.02 35.06
C ILE A 10 -15.90 0.88 35.06
N CYS A 11 -14.84 1.16 34.29
CA CYS A 11 -13.43 0.75 34.43
C CYS A 11 -13.07 -0.72 34.63
N PHE A 12 -12.33 -1.27 33.65
CA PHE A 12 -11.13 -2.04 33.98
C PHE A 12 -10.00 -1.70 33.02
N VAL A 13 -8.94 -1.16 33.60
CA VAL A 13 -7.66 -0.83 33.00
C VAL A 13 -6.92 -2.13 32.72
N LEU A 14 -6.42 -2.32 31.50
CA LEU A 14 -5.41 -3.33 31.19
C LEU A 14 -4.19 -2.64 30.59
N THR A 15 -3.32 -2.15 31.47
CA THR A 15 -1.93 -1.80 31.15
C THR A 15 -1.14 -3.09 30.91
N LEU A 16 -0.76 -3.34 29.65
CA LEU A 16 0.27 -4.32 29.30
C LEU A 16 1.57 -3.57 29.02
N LEU A 17 2.49 -3.65 29.97
CA LEU A 17 3.89 -3.29 29.81
C LEU A 17 4.55 -4.32 28.89
N PHE A 18 4.93 -3.92 27.69
CA PHE A 18 5.88 -4.67 26.87
C PHE A 18 7.26 -4.03 27.03
N SER A 19 8.14 -4.71 27.77
CA SER A 19 9.57 -4.43 27.79
C SER A 19 10.14 -4.77 26.41
N PHE A 20 10.65 -3.78 25.69
CA PHE A 20 11.47 -3.99 24.49
C PHE A 20 12.92 -4.23 24.95
N GLU A 21 13.39 -5.47 24.87
CA GLU A 21 14.83 -5.76 24.92
C GLU A 21 15.47 -5.37 23.58
N THR A 22 16.36 -4.39 23.62
CA THR A 22 17.24 -4.06 22.49
C THR A 22 18.38 -5.07 22.42
N LYS A 23 18.30 -6.06 21.53
CA LYS A 23 19.49 -6.82 21.13
C LYS A 23 20.15 -6.16 19.93
N SER A 24 21.39 -5.75 20.17
CA SER A 24 22.36 -5.25 19.19
C SER A 24 22.44 -6.18 17.98
N VAL A 25 22.29 -5.60 16.78
CA VAL A 25 22.52 -6.28 15.51
C VAL A 25 24.03 -6.35 15.28
N GLY A 26 24.59 -7.53 15.57
CA GLY A 26 25.93 -7.91 15.15
C GLY A 26 26.03 -8.03 13.62
N GLY A 27 27.25 -7.86 13.12
CA GLY A 27 27.59 -7.70 11.72
C GLY A 27 26.93 -8.71 10.78
N LEU A 28 26.37 -8.18 9.69
CA LEU A 28 25.98 -8.94 8.52
C LEU A 28 27.26 -9.41 7.82
N ASP A 29 27.62 -10.66 8.08
CA ASP A 29 28.51 -11.43 7.23
C ASP A 29 27.81 -11.55 5.86
N ILE A 30 28.27 -10.79 4.87
CA ILE A 30 27.72 -10.80 3.52
C ILE A 30 28.21 -12.09 2.86
N PRO A 31 27.34 -13.09 2.59
CA PRO A 31 27.74 -14.21 1.77
C PRO A 31 28.13 -13.68 0.38
N LYS A 32 29.38 -13.92 -0.02
CA LYS A 32 29.85 -13.65 -1.39
C LYS A 32 28.97 -14.45 -2.36
N LEU A 33 28.04 -13.76 -3.00
CA LEU A 33 27.28 -14.31 -4.11
C LEU A 33 28.25 -14.65 -5.25
N PRO A 34 28.13 -15.83 -5.89
CA PRO A 34 28.87 -16.10 -7.11
C PRO A 34 28.43 -15.08 -8.16
N VAL A 35 29.36 -14.28 -8.65
CA VAL A 35 29.18 -13.42 -9.83
C VAL A 35 28.88 -14.35 -11.00
N PRO A 36 27.66 -14.36 -11.57
CA PRO A 36 27.38 -15.17 -12.74
C PRO A 36 28.24 -14.64 -13.88
N GLY A 37 29.08 -15.54 -14.38
CA GLY A 37 29.94 -15.28 -15.53
C GLY A 37 29.10 -14.82 -16.72
N LEU A 38 29.63 -13.80 -17.37
CA LEU A 38 29.30 -13.39 -18.73
C LEU A 38 29.58 -14.59 -19.66
N GLY A 39 28.56 -15.42 -19.87
CA GLY A 39 28.59 -16.60 -20.73
C GLY A 39 27.43 -16.55 -21.71
N GLY A 40 27.76 -16.51 -23.00
CA GLY A 40 26.81 -16.34 -24.10
C GLY A 40 25.71 -17.40 -24.14
N GLY A 41 24.47 -16.90 -24.18
CA GLY A 41 23.24 -17.64 -24.42
C GLY A 41 22.10 -16.63 -24.43
N SER A 42 21.76 -16.10 -25.60
CA SER A 42 20.71 -15.08 -25.79
C SER A 42 19.32 -15.72 -25.63
N GLY A 43 18.96 -16.01 -24.38
CA GLY A 43 17.65 -16.48 -23.98
C GLY A 43 17.23 -15.80 -22.68
N VAL A 44 16.01 -15.30 -22.63
CA VAL A 44 15.42 -14.76 -21.41
C VAL A 44 15.27 -15.88 -20.39
N ASP A 45 15.85 -15.71 -19.19
CA ASP A 45 15.72 -16.67 -18.09
C ASP A 45 14.31 -16.57 -17.48
N ILE A 46 13.46 -17.52 -17.89
CA ILE A 46 12.05 -17.57 -17.51
C ILE A 46 11.86 -17.86 -16.01
N ASP A 47 12.75 -18.66 -15.41
CA ASP A 47 12.64 -19.02 -14.00
C ASP A 47 13.03 -17.84 -13.12
N ALA A 48 14.10 -17.12 -13.48
CA ALA A 48 14.47 -15.86 -12.83
C ALA A 48 13.36 -14.80 -12.95
N LEU A 49 12.72 -14.69 -14.12
CA LEU A 49 11.58 -13.77 -14.31
C LEU A 49 10.36 -14.14 -13.46
N THR A 50 10.07 -15.44 -13.35
CA THR A 50 8.96 -15.92 -12.53
C THR A 50 9.22 -15.66 -11.04
N GLY A 51 10.48 -15.79 -10.60
CA GLY A 51 10.93 -15.39 -9.27
C GLY A 51 10.70 -13.89 -9.01
N LYS A 52 11.16 -13.03 -9.92
CA LYS A 52 10.93 -11.57 -9.85
C LYS A 52 9.45 -11.21 -9.83
N GLN A 53 8.61 -11.91 -10.61
CA GLN A 53 7.16 -11.72 -10.56
C GLN A 53 6.62 -11.97 -9.16
N SER A 54 6.97 -13.11 -8.55
CA SER A 54 6.47 -13.46 -7.22
C SER A 54 6.85 -12.39 -6.17
N GLU A 55 8.10 -11.91 -6.21
CA GLU A 55 8.57 -10.85 -5.32
C GLU A 55 7.82 -9.54 -5.52
N LEU A 56 7.62 -9.12 -6.77
CA LEU A 56 6.94 -7.86 -7.08
C LEU A 56 5.44 -7.92 -6.81
N VAL A 57 4.79 -9.06 -7.06
CA VAL A 57 3.39 -9.27 -6.66
C VAL A 57 3.26 -9.16 -5.14
N LYS A 58 4.12 -9.81 -4.37
CA LYS A 58 4.13 -9.70 -2.90
C LYS A 58 4.38 -8.26 -2.43
N SER A 59 5.29 -7.55 -3.09
CA SER A 59 5.56 -6.14 -2.77
C SER A 59 4.35 -5.25 -3.06
N MET A 60 3.67 -5.44 -4.20
CA MET A 60 2.47 -4.69 -4.54
C MET A 60 1.31 -5.01 -3.60
N THR A 61 1.13 -6.28 -3.23
CA THR A 61 0.19 -6.72 -2.20
C THR A 61 0.38 -5.97 -0.89
N ASN A 62 1.64 -5.87 -0.43
CA ASN A 62 1.95 -5.15 0.81
C ASN A 62 1.68 -3.64 0.68
N ALA A 63 1.95 -3.06 -0.49
CA ALA A 63 1.65 -1.66 -0.77
C ALA A 63 0.13 -1.41 -0.71
N LEU A 64 -0.66 -2.25 -1.38
CA LEU A 64 -2.11 -2.18 -1.38
C LEU A 64 -2.70 -2.42 0.02
N LEU A 65 -2.13 -3.34 0.80
CA LEU A 65 -2.55 -3.57 2.19
C LEU A 65 -2.37 -2.30 3.04
N ASN A 66 -1.22 -1.64 2.90
CA ASN A 66 -0.96 -0.38 3.61
C ASN A 66 -1.92 0.73 3.14
N LEU A 67 -2.18 0.83 1.83
CA LEU A 67 -3.18 1.76 1.31
C LEU A 67 -4.58 1.47 1.86
N SER A 68 -5.05 0.22 1.86
CA SER A 68 -6.37 -0.14 2.40
C SER A 68 -6.48 0.17 3.89
N LYS A 69 -5.42 -0.08 4.67
CA LYS A 69 -5.35 0.31 6.10
C LYS A 69 -5.51 1.80 6.30
N ALA A 70 -4.82 2.59 5.48
CA ALA A 70 -4.90 4.03 5.53
C ALA A 70 -6.28 4.55 5.13
N GLN A 71 -6.80 4.05 3.99
CA GLN A 71 -8.05 4.46 3.41
C GLN A 71 -9.23 4.16 4.32
N ALA A 72 -9.24 2.99 4.98
CA ALA A 72 -10.25 2.69 6.00
C ALA A 72 -10.27 3.76 7.12
N LYS A 73 -9.10 4.22 7.57
CA LYS A 73 -8.99 5.26 8.61
C LYS A 73 -9.39 6.64 8.11
N PHE A 74 -9.00 7.02 6.90
CA PHE A 74 -9.41 8.30 6.32
C PHE A 74 -10.92 8.35 6.10
N LEU A 75 -11.50 7.30 5.51
CA LEU A 75 -12.94 7.21 5.28
C LEU A 75 -13.71 7.23 6.60
N GLU A 76 -13.23 6.53 7.63
CA GLU A 76 -13.82 6.58 8.98
C GLU A 76 -13.80 8.00 9.55
N ALA A 77 -12.66 8.70 9.47
CA ALA A 77 -12.52 10.08 9.92
C ALA A 77 -13.39 11.07 9.15
N LEU A 78 -13.64 10.80 7.87
CA LEU A 78 -14.45 11.62 6.96
C LEU A 78 -15.95 11.24 6.98
N GLY A 79 -16.36 10.33 7.88
CA GLY A 79 -17.75 9.92 8.06
C GLY A 79 -18.28 8.91 7.03
N GLU A 80 -17.42 8.41 6.14
CA GLU A 80 -17.75 7.48 5.07
C GLU A 80 -17.69 6.02 5.55
N LYS A 81 -18.60 5.66 6.47
CA LYS A 81 -18.58 4.37 7.17
C LYS A 81 -18.68 3.15 6.27
N GLU A 82 -19.53 3.19 5.24
CA GLU A 82 -19.70 2.08 4.30
C GLU A 82 -18.44 1.83 3.48
N ALA A 83 -17.84 2.90 2.96
CA ALA A 83 -16.57 2.84 2.23
C ALA A 83 -15.42 2.39 3.15
N ALA A 84 -15.41 2.82 4.42
CA ALA A 84 -14.43 2.37 5.41
C ALA A 84 -14.53 0.85 5.68
N ILE A 85 -15.75 0.31 5.76
CA ILE A 85 -15.99 -1.14 5.89
C ILE A 85 -15.51 -1.88 4.63
N ALA A 86 -15.82 -1.37 3.45
CA ALA A 86 -15.38 -1.95 2.19
C ALA A 86 -13.84 -2.03 2.12
N ALA A 87 -13.14 -0.93 2.42
CA ALA A 87 -11.68 -0.92 2.52
C ALA A 87 -11.17 -1.94 3.57
N GLY A 88 -11.87 -2.08 4.70
CA GLY A 88 -11.57 -3.06 5.74
C GLY A 88 -11.65 -4.52 5.29
N MET A 89 -12.58 -4.86 4.40
CA MET A 89 -12.72 -6.22 3.85
C MET A 89 -11.47 -6.63 3.04
N TYR A 90 -10.89 -5.68 2.30
CA TYR A 90 -9.66 -5.92 1.55
C TYR A 90 -8.44 -6.11 2.45
N ILE A 91 -8.37 -5.42 3.59
CA ILE A 91 -7.30 -5.64 4.59
C ILE A 91 -7.26 -7.11 4.99
N SER A 92 -8.42 -7.67 5.38
CA SER A 92 -8.50 -9.08 5.80
C SER A 92 -8.17 -10.05 4.67
N ALA A 93 -8.51 -9.73 3.42
CA ALA A 93 -8.15 -10.55 2.28
C ALA A 93 -6.63 -10.52 2.00
N LEU A 94 -6.03 -9.33 2.02
CA LEU A 94 -4.61 -9.12 1.77
C LEU A 94 -3.71 -9.66 2.90
N GLU A 95 -4.18 -9.62 4.16
CA GLU A 95 -3.45 -10.15 5.33
C GLU A 95 -3.39 -11.68 5.39
N LYS A 96 -4.39 -12.37 4.85
CA LYS A 96 -4.40 -13.84 4.81
C LYS A 96 -3.26 -14.42 3.97
N GLY A 97 -2.60 -13.60 3.17
CA GLY A 97 -1.38 -13.98 2.45
C GLY A 97 -1.62 -15.10 1.44
N GLU A 98 -2.87 -15.33 1.03
CA GLU A 98 -3.16 -16.20 -0.11
C GLU A 98 -2.37 -15.65 -1.32
N ALA A 99 -1.86 -16.55 -2.16
CA ALA A 99 -1.17 -16.19 -3.38
C ALA A 99 -2.15 -15.45 -4.29
N ILE A 100 -2.28 -14.14 -4.11
CA ILE A 100 -3.23 -13.34 -4.87
C ILE A 100 -2.75 -13.30 -6.30
N GLY A 101 -3.60 -13.83 -7.17
CA GLY A 101 -3.38 -13.82 -8.60
C GLY A 101 -3.47 -12.41 -9.15
N LYS A 102 -3.17 -12.29 -10.45
CA LYS A 102 -3.29 -11.03 -11.20
C LYS A 102 -4.65 -10.36 -10.96
N ASP A 103 -5.74 -11.12 -11.06
CA ASP A 103 -7.10 -10.59 -11.02
C ASP A 103 -7.44 -9.98 -9.65
N ASP A 104 -6.95 -10.58 -8.57
CA ASP A 104 -7.18 -10.07 -7.21
C ASP A 104 -6.33 -8.82 -6.94
N LEU A 105 -5.09 -8.80 -7.46
CA LEU A 105 -4.23 -7.63 -7.41
C LEU A 105 -4.84 -6.46 -8.18
N GLU A 106 -5.39 -6.72 -9.36
CA GLU A 106 -6.07 -5.74 -10.20
C GLU A 106 -7.29 -5.15 -9.48
N LYS A 107 -8.15 -6.01 -8.92
CA LYS A 107 -9.31 -5.57 -8.13
C LYS A 107 -8.89 -4.73 -6.92
N ALA A 108 -7.86 -5.14 -6.20
CA ALA A 108 -7.37 -4.42 -5.03
C ALA A 108 -6.82 -3.02 -5.41
N LEU A 109 -6.10 -2.91 -6.53
CA LEU A 109 -5.63 -1.63 -7.04
C LEU A 109 -6.79 -0.72 -7.47
N VAL A 110 -7.77 -1.24 -8.21
CA VAL A 110 -8.97 -0.48 -8.62
C VAL A 110 -9.72 0.04 -7.40
N GLN A 111 -9.97 -0.82 -6.41
CA GLN A 111 -10.66 -0.43 -5.18
C GLN A 111 -9.88 0.59 -4.35
N SER A 112 -8.56 0.49 -4.32
CA SER A 112 -7.74 1.51 -3.67
C SER A 112 -7.87 2.86 -4.38
N ARG A 113 -7.91 2.90 -5.72
CA ARG A 113 -8.17 4.16 -6.45
C ARG A 113 -9.59 4.69 -6.15
N GLU A 114 -10.61 3.85 -6.17
CA GLU A 114 -11.98 4.26 -5.86
C GLU A 114 -12.11 4.85 -4.45
N SER A 115 -11.51 4.18 -3.46
CA SER A 115 -11.45 4.67 -2.07
C SER A 115 -10.75 6.02 -2.00
N GLN A 116 -9.64 6.20 -2.73
CA GLN A 116 -8.91 7.45 -2.77
C GLN A 116 -9.73 8.59 -3.40
N MET A 117 -10.48 8.34 -4.48
CA MET A 117 -11.35 9.36 -5.06
C MET A 117 -12.44 9.82 -4.09
N ILE A 118 -13.00 8.91 -3.29
CA ILE A 118 -13.98 9.26 -2.24
C ILE A 118 -13.31 10.14 -1.19
N ILE A 119 -12.12 9.77 -0.73
CA ILE A 119 -11.33 10.55 0.23
C ILE A 119 -11.06 11.96 -0.32
N ASP A 120 -10.53 12.06 -1.54
CA ASP A 120 -10.19 13.33 -2.19
C ASP A 120 -11.40 14.25 -2.32
N LYS A 121 -12.56 13.68 -2.68
CA LYS A 121 -13.82 14.41 -2.73
C LYS A 121 -14.20 14.94 -1.34
N LYS A 122 -14.08 14.12 -0.30
CA LYS A 122 -14.49 14.49 1.06
C LYS A 122 -13.59 15.52 1.72
N ILE A 123 -12.27 15.43 1.52
CA ILE A 123 -11.34 16.45 2.01
C ILE A 123 -11.52 17.80 1.31
N ALA A 124 -12.07 17.81 0.08
CA ALA A 124 -12.44 19.05 -0.60
C ALA A 124 -13.74 19.67 -0.03
N GLU A 125 -14.68 18.84 0.43
CA GLU A 125 -15.96 19.29 1.03
C GLU A 125 -15.79 19.75 2.48
N GLN A 126 -14.95 19.09 3.26
CA GLN A 126 -14.74 19.33 4.68
C GLN A 126 -13.35 19.90 4.91
N LYS A 127 -13.25 21.08 5.54
CA LYS A 127 -11.96 21.76 5.76
C LYS A 127 -11.33 21.47 7.12
N VAL A 128 -12.16 21.27 8.15
CA VAL A 128 -11.69 21.03 9.51
C VAL A 128 -12.38 19.79 10.09
N LEU A 129 -11.57 18.91 10.66
CA LEU A 129 -11.99 17.73 11.39
C LEU A 129 -12.19 18.05 12.87
N GLU A 130 -13.18 17.41 13.47
CA GLU A 130 -13.32 17.37 14.93
C GLU A 130 -12.17 16.58 15.58
N ALA A 131 -11.93 16.79 16.87
CA ALA A 131 -10.76 16.25 17.58
C ALA A 131 -10.59 14.72 17.40
N GLU A 132 -11.67 13.95 17.53
CA GLU A 132 -11.62 12.48 17.36
C GLU A 132 -11.33 12.08 15.90
N ALA A 133 -11.94 12.80 14.95
CA ALA A 133 -11.72 12.56 13.52
C ALA A 133 -10.28 12.88 13.12
N LYS A 134 -9.66 13.94 13.66
CA LYS A 134 -8.24 14.25 13.47
C LYS A 134 -7.35 13.10 13.92
N ILE A 135 -7.59 12.54 15.11
CA ILE A 135 -6.83 11.40 15.64
C ILE A 135 -6.98 10.18 14.73
N THR A 136 -8.20 9.90 14.25
CA THR A 136 -8.45 8.77 13.35
C THR A 136 -7.77 8.97 12.00
N PHE A 137 -7.85 10.18 11.42
CA PHE A 137 -7.18 10.51 10.17
C PHE A 137 -5.66 10.38 10.31
N ALA A 138 -5.08 10.92 11.38
CA ALA A 138 -3.64 10.85 11.65
C ALA A 138 -3.11 9.40 11.71
N LYS A 139 -3.92 8.45 12.22
CA LYS A 139 -3.56 7.02 12.22
C LYS A 139 -3.44 6.42 10.81
N GLY A 140 -4.11 7.00 9.82
CA GLY A 140 -4.03 6.58 8.43
C GLY A 140 -2.80 7.11 7.69
N VAL A 141 -2.18 8.19 8.16
CA VAL A 141 -1.08 8.86 7.45
C VAL A 141 0.18 7.97 7.31
N PRO A 142 0.69 7.31 8.37
CA PRO A 142 1.85 6.43 8.21
C PRO A 142 1.65 5.25 7.24
N PRO A 143 0.55 4.47 7.31
CA PRO A 143 0.32 3.41 6.32
C PRO A 143 0.06 3.97 4.92
N TYR A 144 -0.52 5.15 4.77
CA TYR A 144 -0.68 5.76 3.45
C TYR A 144 0.67 5.99 2.79
N GLY A 145 1.60 6.62 3.53
CA GLY A 145 2.91 6.93 2.98
C GLY A 145 3.69 5.69 2.56
N LYS A 146 3.66 4.64 3.39
CA LYS A 146 4.24 3.33 3.06
C LYS A 146 3.57 2.69 1.84
N GLY A 147 2.25 2.80 1.74
CA GLY A 147 1.47 2.24 0.65
C GLY A 147 1.79 2.89 -0.69
N VAL A 148 1.77 4.23 -0.74
CA VAL A 148 2.10 5.00 -1.95
C VAL A 148 3.55 4.78 -2.37
N ALA A 149 4.50 4.89 -1.44
CA ALA A 149 5.92 4.65 -1.74
C ALA A 149 6.16 3.21 -2.23
N GLY A 150 5.56 2.22 -1.57
CA GLY A 150 5.64 0.82 -1.97
C GLY A 150 5.05 0.57 -3.34
N LEU A 151 3.92 1.19 -3.67
CA LEU A 151 3.28 1.10 -4.98
C LEU A 151 4.18 1.67 -6.07
N ALA A 152 4.75 2.86 -5.84
CA ALA A 152 5.63 3.52 -6.80
C ALA A 152 6.90 2.70 -7.05
N ILE A 153 7.61 2.31 -5.99
CA ILE A 153 8.85 1.53 -6.09
C ILE A 153 8.60 0.18 -6.77
N THR A 154 7.53 -0.52 -6.38
CA THR A 154 7.20 -1.83 -6.98
C THR A 154 6.83 -1.67 -8.44
N GLY A 155 6.05 -0.65 -8.75
CA GLY A 155 5.62 -0.34 -10.10
C GLY A 155 6.76 -0.03 -11.05
N LEU A 156 7.69 0.83 -10.62
CA LEU A 156 8.89 1.18 -11.39
C LEU A 156 9.78 -0.05 -11.63
N LYS A 157 10.02 -0.87 -10.61
CA LYS A 157 10.77 -2.14 -10.77
C LYS A 157 10.10 -3.12 -11.72
N ALA A 158 8.77 -3.21 -11.68
CA ALA A 158 8.02 -4.03 -12.62
C ALA A 158 8.16 -3.51 -14.05
N LYS A 159 8.10 -2.19 -14.24
CA LYS A 159 8.34 -1.55 -15.53
C LYS A 159 9.75 -1.82 -16.05
N GLU A 160 10.79 -1.61 -15.24
CA GLU A 160 12.18 -1.93 -15.60
C GLU A 160 12.34 -3.41 -15.99
N THR A 161 11.72 -4.31 -15.22
CA THR A 161 11.75 -5.74 -15.50
C THR A 161 11.08 -6.06 -16.85
N VAL A 162 9.90 -5.51 -17.12
CA VAL A 162 9.19 -5.70 -18.39
C VAL A 162 9.96 -5.11 -19.56
N ASP A 163 10.50 -3.90 -19.41
CA ASP A 163 11.29 -3.22 -20.44
C ASP A 163 12.57 -4.02 -20.78
N SER A 164 13.18 -4.68 -19.78
CA SER A 164 14.38 -5.52 -19.97
C SER A 164 14.16 -6.77 -20.82
N ILE A 165 12.91 -7.22 -20.97
CA ILE A 165 12.56 -8.41 -21.77
C ILE A 165 12.60 -8.10 -23.28
N GLY A 166 12.53 -6.82 -23.63
CA GLY A 166 12.51 -6.34 -25.01
C GLY A 166 11.11 -6.36 -25.62
N SER A 167 11.01 -5.83 -26.85
CA SER A 167 9.71 -5.50 -27.46
C SER A 167 8.90 -6.69 -28.01
N ASN A 168 9.52 -7.87 -28.18
CA ASN A 168 8.89 -9.06 -28.75
C ASN A 168 9.10 -10.31 -27.88
N PRO A 169 8.57 -10.36 -26.65
CA PRO A 169 8.61 -11.56 -25.83
C PRO A 169 7.85 -12.71 -26.48
N SER A 170 8.30 -13.94 -26.26
CA SER A 170 7.55 -15.12 -26.69
C SER A 170 6.20 -15.21 -25.97
N PRO A 171 5.16 -15.83 -26.58
CA PRO A 171 3.85 -16.01 -25.91
C PRO A 171 3.94 -16.71 -24.55
N LEU A 172 4.90 -17.61 -24.37
CA LEU A 172 5.15 -18.31 -23.12
C LEU A 172 5.70 -17.39 -22.01
N ILE A 173 6.51 -16.39 -22.37
CA ILE A 173 6.97 -15.37 -21.41
C ILE A 173 5.78 -14.50 -21.01
N ILE A 174 5.01 -14.00 -21.98
CA ILE A 174 3.85 -13.13 -21.73
C ILE A 174 2.86 -13.76 -20.75
N THR A 175 2.53 -15.05 -20.92
CA THR A 175 1.59 -15.74 -20.03
C THR A 175 2.15 -15.93 -18.62
N LYS A 176 3.45 -16.19 -18.48
CA LYS A 176 4.10 -16.39 -17.18
C LYS A 176 4.27 -15.10 -16.38
N ILE A 177 4.48 -13.97 -17.05
CA ILE A 177 4.73 -12.67 -16.40
C ILE A 177 3.53 -11.71 -16.43
N GLY A 178 2.31 -12.22 -16.63
CA GLY A 178 1.12 -11.39 -16.83
C GLY A 178 0.85 -10.39 -15.71
N SER A 179 1.15 -10.73 -14.45
CA SER A 179 1.01 -9.80 -13.32
C SER A 179 2.03 -8.68 -13.37
N LEU A 180 3.28 -8.95 -13.81
CA LEU A 180 4.29 -7.91 -13.99
C LEU A 180 3.91 -6.92 -15.08
N ILE A 181 3.42 -7.42 -16.22
CA ILE A 181 2.95 -6.57 -17.33
C ILE A 181 1.81 -5.67 -16.85
N PHE A 182 0.85 -6.22 -16.10
CA PHE A 182 -0.24 -5.46 -15.52
C PHE A 182 0.28 -4.35 -14.60
N ILE A 183 1.12 -4.69 -13.61
CA ILE A 183 1.70 -3.71 -12.69
C ILE A 183 2.43 -2.61 -13.46
N ALA A 184 3.32 -2.99 -14.38
CA ALA A 184 4.10 -2.05 -15.19
C ALA A 184 3.21 -1.09 -16.00
N LYS A 185 2.09 -1.58 -16.56
CA LYS A 185 1.15 -0.79 -17.34
C LYS A 185 0.33 0.17 -16.48
N GLU A 186 -0.11 -0.28 -15.31
CA GLU A 186 -0.98 0.51 -14.43
C GLU A 186 -0.22 1.54 -13.58
N THR A 187 1.08 1.32 -13.39
CA THR A 187 1.93 2.14 -12.51
C THR A 187 1.91 3.63 -12.86
N PRO A 188 2.11 4.07 -14.13
CA PRO A 188 2.17 5.50 -14.42
C PRO A 188 0.87 6.25 -14.06
N SER A 189 -0.27 5.63 -14.34
CA SER A 189 -1.58 6.18 -13.99
C SER A 189 -1.78 6.23 -12.48
N ALA A 190 -1.40 5.16 -11.77
CA ALA A 190 -1.46 5.12 -10.31
C ALA A 190 -0.56 6.19 -9.67
N ILE A 191 0.68 6.33 -10.14
CA ILE A 191 1.63 7.34 -9.63
C ILE A 191 1.05 8.75 -9.82
N SER A 192 0.55 9.07 -11.01
CA SER A 192 -0.05 10.38 -11.28
C SER A 192 -1.23 10.68 -10.36
N MET A 193 -2.14 9.72 -10.20
CA MET A 193 -3.29 9.85 -9.31
C MET A 193 -2.86 10.06 -7.85
N PHE A 194 -2.02 9.17 -7.32
CA PHE A 194 -1.59 9.25 -5.93
C PHE A 194 -0.69 10.46 -5.64
N SER A 195 0.02 11.01 -6.64
CA SER A 195 0.77 12.27 -6.48
C SER A 195 -0.18 13.44 -6.23
N ASN A 196 -1.23 13.55 -7.05
CA ASN A 196 -2.26 14.58 -6.87
C ASN A 196 -3.02 14.42 -5.54
N SER A 197 -3.41 13.19 -5.21
CA SER A 197 -4.08 12.89 -3.94
C SER A 197 -3.18 13.17 -2.74
N THR A 198 -1.88 12.80 -2.80
CA THR A 198 -0.93 13.05 -1.72
C THR A 198 -0.77 14.55 -1.47
N GLY A 199 -0.67 15.36 -2.52
CA GLY A 199 -0.63 16.82 -2.39
C GLY A 199 -1.89 17.36 -1.69
N THR A 200 -3.06 16.91 -2.12
CA THR A 200 -4.34 17.32 -1.51
C THR A 200 -4.43 16.88 -0.04
N MET A 201 -3.97 15.67 0.27
CA MET A 201 -3.92 15.15 1.63
C MET A 201 -2.93 15.89 2.51
N MET A 202 -1.79 16.34 1.97
CA MET A 202 -0.84 17.17 2.70
C MET A 202 -1.47 18.49 3.09
N ASP A 203 -2.10 19.20 2.14
CA ASP A 203 -2.77 20.47 2.43
C ASP A 203 -3.86 20.30 3.50
N PHE A 204 -4.65 19.22 3.39
CA PHE A 204 -5.67 18.88 4.37
C PHE A 204 -5.11 18.54 5.75
N ALA A 205 -4.03 17.75 5.80
CA ALA A 205 -3.35 17.39 7.04
C ALA A 205 -2.73 18.61 7.72
N THR A 206 -2.06 19.50 6.97
CA THR A 206 -1.51 20.76 7.47
C THR A 206 -2.61 21.64 8.06
N MET A 207 -3.74 21.81 7.36
CA MET A 207 -4.88 22.59 7.86
C MET A 207 -5.46 22.04 9.17
N ASN A 208 -5.34 20.72 9.37
CA ASN A 208 -5.82 20.03 10.55
C ASN A 208 -4.76 19.80 11.63
N GLU A 209 -3.54 20.34 11.43
CA GLU A 209 -2.40 20.20 12.35
C GLU A 209 -1.98 18.74 12.56
N ILE A 210 -2.05 17.94 11.49
CA ILE A 210 -1.63 16.54 11.46
C ILE A 210 -0.23 16.44 10.83
N ASP A 211 0.64 15.58 11.40
CA ASP A 211 2.00 15.36 10.89
C ASP A 211 2.00 14.90 9.43
N THR A 212 2.66 15.66 8.57
CA THR A 212 2.73 15.45 7.12
C THR A 212 3.95 14.65 6.69
N LYS A 213 4.92 14.36 7.58
CA LYS A 213 6.18 13.70 7.19
C LYS A 213 5.98 12.42 6.37
N PRO A 214 5.08 11.49 6.73
CA PRO A 214 4.88 10.29 5.91
C PRO A 214 4.29 10.58 4.52
N LEU A 215 3.56 11.69 4.36
CA LEU A 215 3.03 12.13 3.06
C LEU A 215 4.12 12.78 2.21
N GLU A 216 5.03 13.55 2.84
CA GLU A 216 6.19 14.13 2.18
C GLU A 216 7.13 13.05 1.62
N GLU A 217 7.42 12.02 2.42
CA GLU A 217 8.20 10.85 2.00
C GLU A 217 7.53 10.10 0.85
N ALA A 218 6.20 9.98 0.90
CA ALA A 218 5.42 9.35 -0.17
C ALA A 218 5.50 10.14 -1.46
N LYS A 219 5.35 11.47 -1.39
CA LYS A 219 5.47 12.37 -2.53
C LYS A 219 6.84 12.27 -3.17
N GLY A 220 7.92 12.28 -2.37
CA GLY A 220 9.28 12.09 -2.89
C GLY A 220 9.50 10.74 -3.57
N SER A 221 8.76 9.70 -3.18
CA SER A 221 8.85 8.35 -3.77
C SER A 221 8.12 8.23 -5.12
N LEU A 222 7.24 9.18 -5.45
CA LEU A 222 6.48 9.19 -6.70
C LEU A 222 7.25 9.79 -7.88
N GLY A 223 8.40 10.41 -7.62
CA GLY A 223 9.17 11.15 -8.62
C GLY A 223 8.60 12.56 -8.86
N ASP A 224 9.48 13.48 -9.25
CA ASP A 224 9.13 14.84 -9.66
C ASP A 224 8.56 14.88 -11.09
#